data_AF-A0A6P8XEF0-F1
#
_entry.id   AF-A0A6P8XEF0-F1
#
_cell.length_a   1.000
_cell.length_b   1.000
_cell.length_c   1.000
_cell.angle_alpha   90.00
_cell.angle_beta   90.00
_cell.angle_gamma   90.00
#
_symmetry.space_group_name_H-M   'P 1'
#
loop_
_entity.id
_entity.type
_entity.pdbx_description
1 polymer ?
#
loop_
_entity_poly.entity_id
_entity_poly.type
_entity_poly.pdbx_seq_one_letter_code
_entity_poly.pdbx_strand_id
1 'polypeptide(L)'
;MADEACTLQMKHDIYEALWLEWQKEKHIYDPLKILDFYEQLNRQPNVPPALLKNIYVTFVIRSTQILSMPLHTDSRNVSFPLTNSLLQGLARSPSNYTKDILEILFDDVLSMESPLNVAQRLGNFNASITQLTMANLQLLYRIKGEFNSSAFQILLENLRQLSKQTKFNQEVEQTLRFSVLSCLALETAQKVYLHNTNNHYINECSDSNQMCTRNLDSQGAIFRLVRNASDETQFAFQSPYWDNRYLVIDSSISIQSKATINVYSKYNKYWWRVVTVKGGVAIYDGATSSSMICGGDRAQWAMNTIHTHVMQKI
;
A
#
# COMPACT_ATOMS: atom_id res chain seq x y z
N MET A 1 -35.23 23.07 -5.21
CA MET A 1 -34.60 23.82 -6.32
C MET A 1 -34.17 22.93 -7.48
N ALA A 2 -33.15 22.07 -7.37
CA ALA A 2 -32.77 21.21 -8.51
C ALA A 2 -33.83 20.15 -8.87
N ASP A 3 -34.50 19.57 -7.87
CA ASP A 3 -35.58 18.58 -8.10
C ASP A 3 -36.84 19.19 -8.75
N GLU A 4 -37.01 20.51 -8.64
CA GLU A 4 -38.14 21.26 -9.21
C GLU A 4 -37.85 21.76 -10.64
N ALA A 5 -36.61 21.63 -11.12
CA ALA A 5 -36.22 22.07 -12.46
C ALA A 5 -36.73 21.11 -13.54
N CYS A 6 -37.39 21.67 -14.56
CA CYS A 6 -38.10 20.91 -15.59
C CYS A 6 -37.19 20.26 -16.66
N THR A 7 -35.94 20.69 -16.80
CA THR A 7 -35.01 20.14 -17.80
C THR A 7 -33.68 19.70 -17.19
N LEU A 8 -33.05 18.69 -17.79
CA LEU A 8 -31.73 18.20 -17.37
C LEU A 8 -30.67 19.32 -17.41
N GLN A 9 -30.71 20.17 -18.45
CA GLN A 9 -29.80 21.30 -18.58
C GLN A 9 -29.95 22.28 -17.42
N MET A 10 -31.19 22.65 -17.07
CA MET A 10 -31.43 23.54 -15.91
C MET A 10 -30.92 22.92 -14.60
N LYS A 11 -31.05 21.59 -14.42
CA LYS A 11 -30.49 20.91 -13.25
C LYS A 11 -28.97 21.03 -13.20
N HIS A 12 -28.29 20.83 -14.33
CA HIS A 12 -26.84 20.98 -14.43
C HIS A 12 -26.40 22.42 -14.12
N ASP A 13 -27.04 23.41 -14.72
CA ASP A 13 -26.73 24.82 -14.51
C ASP A 13 -26.91 25.23 -13.04
N ILE A 14 -27.94 24.70 -12.35
CA ILE A 14 -28.15 24.92 -10.91
C ILE A 14 -27.00 24.35 -10.08
N TYR A 15 -26.54 23.12 -10.38
CA TYR A 15 -25.42 22.54 -9.62
C TYR A 15 -24.11 23.29 -9.86
N GLU A 16 -23.84 23.73 -11.08
CA GLU A 16 -22.66 24.56 -11.39
C GLU A 16 -22.72 25.91 -10.71
N ALA A 17 -23.87 26.59 -10.75
CA ALA A 17 -24.08 27.85 -10.05
C ALA A 17 -23.90 27.71 -8.54
N LEU A 18 -24.43 26.64 -7.94
CA LEU A 18 -24.26 26.34 -6.51
C LEU A 18 -22.79 26.15 -6.14
N TRP A 19 -22.02 25.45 -6.97
CA TRP A 19 -20.58 25.30 -6.74
C TRP A 19 -19.81 26.62 -6.85
N LEU A 20 -20.16 27.47 -7.82
CA LEU A 20 -19.58 28.80 -7.95
C LEU A 20 -19.91 29.69 -6.74
N GLU A 21 -21.13 29.60 -6.21
CA GLU A 21 -21.53 30.33 -5.00
C GLU A 21 -20.74 29.84 -3.78
N TRP A 22 -20.55 28.53 -3.63
CA TRP A 22 -19.69 27.94 -2.60
C TRP A 22 -18.25 28.46 -2.64
N GLN A 23 -17.70 28.66 -3.84
CA GLN A 23 -16.38 29.26 -4.02
C GLN A 23 -16.37 30.73 -3.57
N LYS A 24 -17.38 31.52 -3.96
CA LYS A 24 -17.50 32.94 -3.58
C LYS A 24 -17.64 33.13 -2.07
N GLU A 25 -18.44 32.29 -1.42
CA GLU A 25 -18.64 32.30 0.03
C GLU A 25 -17.48 31.67 0.82
N LYS A 26 -16.43 31.21 0.14
CA LYS A 26 -15.21 30.68 0.76
C LYS A 26 -15.44 29.40 1.58
N HIS A 27 -16.51 28.63 1.31
CA HIS A 27 -16.68 27.30 1.93
C HIS A 27 -15.61 26.30 1.46
N ILE A 28 -15.00 26.56 0.30
CA ILE A 28 -13.92 25.75 -0.30
C ILE A 28 -12.59 25.72 0.46
N TYR A 29 -12.47 26.43 1.58
CA TYR A 29 -11.27 26.36 2.44
C TYR A 29 -11.41 25.37 3.59
N ASP A 30 -12.61 24.86 3.84
CA ASP A 30 -12.88 23.83 4.84
C ASP A 30 -13.13 22.48 4.15
N PRO A 31 -12.17 21.54 4.16
CA PRO A 31 -12.33 20.28 3.45
C PRO A 31 -13.48 19.42 3.97
N LEU A 32 -13.87 19.55 5.24
CA LEU A 32 -15.00 18.78 5.78
C LEU A 32 -16.31 19.25 5.16
N LYS A 33 -16.49 20.56 4.96
CA LYS A 33 -17.66 21.09 4.22
C LYS A 33 -17.68 20.61 2.78
N ILE A 34 -16.53 20.60 2.10
CA ILE A 34 -16.45 20.12 0.72
C ILE A 34 -16.78 18.63 0.66
N LEU A 35 -16.32 17.84 1.64
CA LEU A 35 -16.64 16.43 1.75
C LEU A 35 -18.14 16.20 1.93
N ASP A 36 -18.77 16.89 2.87
CA ASP A 36 -20.21 16.80 3.11
C ASP A 36 -21.00 17.17 1.86
N PHE A 37 -20.58 18.22 1.15
CA PHE A 37 -21.20 18.65 -0.10
C PHE A 37 -21.03 17.61 -1.22
N TYR A 38 -19.82 17.08 -1.38
CA TYR A 38 -19.52 16.02 -2.33
C TYR A 38 -20.38 14.78 -2.07
N GLU A 39 -20.46 14.31 -0.81
CA GLU A 39 -21.25 13.14 -0.45
C GLU A 39 -22.75 13.36 -0.66
N GLN A 40 -23.25 14.58 -0.42
CA GLN A 40 -24.64 14.94 -0.73
C GLN A 40 -24.91 14.90 -2.23
N LEU A 41 -24.06 15.52 -3.04
CA LEU A 41 -24.22 15.55 -4.50
C LEU A 41 -24.05 14.17 -5.13
N ASN A 42 -23.13 13.36 -4.65
CA ASN A 42 -22.89 12.01 -5.17
C ASN A 42 -24.11 11.07 -5.00
N ARG A 43 -25.04 11.41 -4.10
CA ARG A 43 -26.31 10.68 -3.91
C ARG A 43 -27.43 11.18 -4.81
N GLN A 44 -27.27 12.34 -5.45
CA GLN A 44 -28.30 12.95 -6.28
C GLN A 44 -28.22 12.42 -7.72
N PRO A 45 -29.35 12.06 -8.34
CA PRO A 45 -29.37 11.74 -9.75
C PRO A 45 -29.13 13.01 -10.58
N ASN A 46 -28.43 12.87 -11.71
CA ASN A 46 -28.20 13.95 -12.69
C ASN A 46 -27.24 15.06 -12.24
N VAL A 47 -26.33 14.81 -11.30
CA VAL A 47 -25.18 15.71 -11.08
C VAL A 47 -24.18 15.52 -12.23
N PRO A 48 -23.70 16.60 -12.88
CA PRO A 48 -22.69 16.48 -13.93
C PRO A 48 -21.44 15.75 -13.42
N PRO A 49 -20.98 14.66 -14.09
CA PRO A 49 -19.80 13.91 -13.64
C PRO A 49 -18.53 14.77 -13.57
N ALA A 50 -18.40 15.73 -14.49
CA ALA A 50 -17.27 16.66 -14.50
C ALA A 50 -17.27 17.59 -13.26
N LEU A 51 -18.45 18.06 -12.84
CA LEU A 51 -18.60 18.88 -11.64
C LEU A 51 -18.27 18.08 -10.38
N LEU A 52 -18.82 16.87 -10.26
CA LEU A 52 -18.58 15.99 -9.13
C LEU A 52 -17.08 15.67 -8.98
N LYS A 53 -16.40 15.40 -10.10
CA LYS A 53 -14.94 15.23 -10.15
C LYS A 53 -14.18 16.48 -9.70
N ASN A 54 -14.60 17.66 -10.15
CA ASN A 54 -13.97 18.93 -9.76
C ASN A 54 -14.06 19.19 -8.25
N ILE A 55 -15.24 18.96 -7.66
CA ILE A 55 -15.48 19.10 -6.22
C ILE A 55 -14.59 18.12 -5.44
N TYR A 56 -14.54 16.86 -5.88
CA TYR A 56 -13.68 15.85 -5.27
C TYR A 56 -12.19 16.22 -5.33
N VAL A 57 -11.69 16.62 -6.49
CA VAL A 57 -10.30 17.08 -6.64
C VAL A 57 -10.01 18.26 -5.73
N THR A 58 -10.93 19.21 -5.62
CA THR A 58 -10.80 20.36 -4.72
C THR A 58 -10.72 19.91 -3.25
N PHE A 59 -11.56 18.97 -2.83
CA PHE A 59 -11.51 18.37 -1.51
C PHE A 59 -10.16 17.70 -1.22
N VAL A 60 -9.63 16.90 -2.15
CA VAL A 60 -8.33 16.21 -1.97
C VAL A 60 -7.19 17.22 -1.85
N ILE A 61 -7.13 18.23 -2.72
CA ILE A 61 -6.09 19.28 -2.69
C ILE A 61 -6.16 20.06 -1.37
N ARG A 62 -7.34 20.49 -0.94
CA ARG A 62 -7.51 21.26 0.29
C ARG A 62 -7.18 20.43 1.53
N SER A 63 -7.58 19.15 1.54
CA SER A 63 -7.20 18.22 2.60
C SER A 63 -5.69 18.05 2.68
N THR A 64 -5.02 17.91 1.53
CA THR A 64 -3.56 17.79 1.44
C THR A 64 -2.85 19.00 2.05
N GLN A 65 -3.29 20.21 1.71
CA GLN A 65 -2.75 21.47 2.26
C GLN A 65 -2.87 21.55 3.79
N ILE A 66 -3.97 21.05 4.36
CA ILE A 66 -4.15 21.02 5.82
C ILE A 66 -3.31 19.91 6.48
N LEU A 67 -3.19 18.75 5.83
CA LEU A 67 -2.42 17.62 6.36
C LEU A 67 -0.90 17.81 6.21
N SER A 68 -0.42 18.72 5.37
CA SER A 68 1.03 19.00 5.28
C SER A 68 1.56 19.78 6.48
N MET A 69 0.73 20.58 7.16
CA MET A 69 1.17 21.47 8.24
C MET A 69 1.96 20.75 9.35
N PRO A 70 1.53 19.60 9.91
CA PRO A 70 2.28 18.90 10.95
C PRO A 70 3.62 18.32 10.47
N LEU A 71 3.82 18.19 9.15
CA LEU A 71 5.03 17.63 8.55
C LEU A 71 6.14 18.68 8.32
N HIS A 72 5.83 19.96 8.52
CA HIS A 72 6.78 21.07 8.41
C HIS A 72 7.23 21.64 9.76
N THR A 73 6.88 20.99 10.87
CA THR A 73 7.32 21.39 12.22
C THR A 73 8.13 20.28 12.89
N ASP A 74 9.20 20.67 13.57
CA ASP A 74 9.98 19.76 14.43
C ASP A 74 9.39 19.62 15.84
N SER A 75 8.43 20.47 16.21
CA SER A 75 7.83 20.45 17.53
C SER A 75 6.66 19.48 17.62
N ARG A 76 6.80 18.46 18.46
CA ARG A 76 5.74 17.49 18.80
C ARG A 76 4.62 18.06 19.66
N ASN A 77 4.80 19.27 20.19
CA ASN A 77 3.84 19.91 21.10
C ASN A 77 2.92 20.90 20.39
N VAL A 78 3.10 21.13 19.08
CA VAL A 78 2.22 22.01 18.31
C VAL A 78 0.91 21.27 18.04
N SER A 79 -0.19 21.91 18.39
CA SER A 79 -1.53 21.40 18.08
C SER A 79 -1.99 21.92 16.72
N PHE A 80 -2.59 21.03 15.93
CA PHE A 80 -3.18 21.35 14.63
C PHE A 80 -4.67 21.02 14.63
N PRO A 81 -5.55 21.90 15.17
CA PRO A 81 -6.97 21.59 15.32
C PRO A 81 -7.66 21.24 14.00
N LEU A 82 -7.35 21.95 12.91
CA LEU A 82 -7.94 21.68 11.60
C LEU A 82 -7.51 20.33 11.03
N THR A 83 -6.24 19.98 11.18
CA THR A 83 -5.71 18.66 10.81
C THR A 83 -6.39 17.56 11.64
N ASN A 84 -6.54 17.76 12.94
CA ASN A 84 -7.18 16.79 13.83
C ASN A 84 -8.65 16.58 13.46
N SER A 85 -9.41 17.65 13.23
CA SER A 85 -10.80 17.59 12.78
C SER A 85 -10.93 16.86 11.44
N LEU A 86 -10.05 17.16 10.49
CA LEU A 86 -10.01 16.49 9.19
C LEU A 86 -9.73 15.00 9.33
N LEU A 87 -8.70 14.61 10.07
CA LEU A 87 -8.36 13.20 10.31
C LEU A 87 -9.51 12.45 10.99
N GLN A 88 -10.19 13.05 11.96
CA GLN A 88 -11.36 12.47 12.61
C GLN A 88 -12.54 12.31 11.63
N GLY A 89 -12.80 13.31 10.77
CA GLY A 89 -13.82 13.22 9.74
C GLY A 89 -13.53 12.11 8.73
N LEU A 90 -12.29 12.03 8.24
CA LEU A 90 -11.84 10.98 7.33
C LEU A 90 -11.94 9.58 7.95
N ALA A 91 -11.65 9.43 9.24
CA ALA A 91 -11.75 8.15 9.93
C ALA A 91 -13.21 7.64 10.06
N ARG A 92 -14.20 8.53 9.98
CA ARG A 92 -15.63 8.19 10.02
C ARG A 92 -16.24 7.96 8.65
N SER A 93 -15.56 8.41 7.58
CA SER A 93 -16.08 8.25 6.23
C SER A 93 -15.93 6.77 5.78
N PRO A 94 -16.96 6.19 5.15
CA PRO A 94 -16.89 4.83 4.61
C PRO A 94 -16.00 4.73 3.37
N SER A 95 -15.66 5.86 2.76
CA SER A 95 -14.87 5.94 1.52
C SER A 95 -13.37 6.07 1.82
N ASN A 96 -12.54 5.50 0.96
CA ASN A 96 -11.08 5.49 1.12
C ASN A 96 -10.40 6.79 0.64
N TYR A 97 -10.92 7.96 1.05
CA TYR A 97 -10.37 9.27 0.67
C TYR A 97 -8.96 9.49 1.20
N THR A 98 -8.66 8.92 2.37
CA THR A 98 -7.34 9.01 3.02
C THR A 98 -6.22 8.59 2.05
N LYS A 99 -6.43 7.55 1.26
CA LYS A 99 -5.43 7.06 0.30
C LYS A 99 -5.04 8.13 -0.73
N ASP A 100 -6.04 8.76 -1.34
CA ASP A 100 -5.83 9.71 -2.43
C ASP A 100 -5.23 11.02 -1.89
N ILE A 101 -5.62 11.44 -0.68
CA ILE A 101 -5.02 12.57 0.02
C ILE A 101 -3.55 12.29 0.35
N LEU A 102 -3.23 11.12 0.92
CA LEU A 102 -1.85 10.74 1.22
C LEU A 102 -0.99 10.62 -0.04
N GLU A 103 -1.60 10.35 -1.20
CA GLU A 103 -0.88 10.23 -2.48
C GLU A 103 -0.31 11.58 -2.89
N ILE A 104 -1.18 12.60 -2.96
CA ILE A 104 -0.76 13.96 -3.27
C ILE A 104 0.11 14.54 -2.15
N LEU A 105 -0.24 14.30 -0.88
CA LEU A 105 0.51 14.82 0.27
C LEU A 105 1.99 14.46 0.24
N PHE A 106 2.32 13.19 0.02
CA PHE A 106 3.72 12.80 0.03
C PHE A 106 4.46 13.22 -1.23
N ASP A 107 3.78 13.32 -2.37
CA ASP A 107 4.40 13.85 -3.59
C ASP A 107 4.77 15.33 -3.39
N ASP A 108 3.88 16.11 -2.76
CA ASP A 108 4.12 17.53 -2.45
C ASP A 108 5.20 17.69 -1.38
N VAL A 109 5.08 17.01 -0.23
CA VAL A 109 5.98 17.22 0.91
C VAL A 109 7.39 16.71 0.62
N LEU A 110 7.55 15.60 -0.10
CA LEU A 110 8.87 15.08 -0.47
C LEU A 110 9.60 15.94 -1.51
N SER A 111 8.91 16.87 -2.18
CA SER A 111 9.56 17.88 -3.02
C SER A 111 10.26 18.98 -2.21
N MET A 112 9.91 19.12 -0.92
CA MET A 112 10.39 20.20 -0.05
C MET A 112 11.19 19.70 1.16
N GLU A 113 10.92 18.48 1.63
CA GLU A 113 11.47 17.91 2.87
C GLU A 113 12.18 16.58 2.61
N SER A 114 13.22 16.28 3.40
CA SER A 114 13.88 14.98 3.31
C SER A 114 12.95 13.85 3.78
N PRO A 115 13.01 12.65 3.18
CA PRO A 115 12.17 11.53 3.61
C PRO A 115 12.33 11.17 5.09
N LEU A 116 13.53 11.37 5.66
CA LEU A 116 13.80 11.15 7.08
C LEU A 116 12.98 12.10 7.96
N ASN A 117 12.98 13.39 7.65
CA ASN A 117 12.22 14.38 8.40
C ASN A 117 10.72 14.07 8.34
N VAL A 118 10.21 13.76 7.14
CA VAL A 118 8.80 13.41 6.97
C VAL A 118 8.44 12.17 7.80
N ALA A 119 9.26 11.12 7.74
CA ALA A 119 9.05 9.89 8.51
C ALA A 119 9.05 10.13 10.03
N GLN A 120 9.95 10.98 10.53
CA GLN A 120 10.01 11.34 11.95
C GLN A 120 8.81 12.18 12.40
N ARG A 121 8.30 13.06 11.52
CA ARG A 121 7.19 13.97 11.79
C ARG A 121 5.81 13.33 11.57
N LEU A 122 5.72 12.13 10.99
CA LEU A 122 4.45 11.37 10.95
C LEU A 122 3.86 11.15 12.36
N GLY A 123 4.70 11.11 13.39
CA GLY A 123 4.25 11.05 14.79
C GLY A 123 3.51 12.30 15.28
N ASN A 124 3.53 13.40 14.53
CA ASN A 124 2.77 14.62 14.86
C ASN A 124 1.28 14.51 14.49
N PHE A 125 0.88 13.49 13.72
CA PHE A 125 -0.52 13.27 13.42
C PHE A 125 -1.26 12.64 14.59
N ASN A 126 -2.33 13.31 15.06
CA ASN A 126 -3.32 12.69 15.93
C ASN A 126 -4.36 11.93 15.09
N ALA A 127 -3.91 10.85 14.45
CA ALA A 127 -4.68 10.03 13.53
C ALA A 127 -5.02 8.65 14.12
N SER A 128 -6.02 7.97 13.54
CA SER A 128 -6.31 6.58 13.88
C SER A 128 -5.14 5.65 13.52
N ILE A 129 -5.08 4.47 14.15
CA ILE A 129 -4.05 3.47 13.87
C ILE A 129 -4.04 3.05 12.39
N THR A 130 -5.22 2.99 11.76
CA THR A 130 -5.38 2.69 10.33
C THR A 130 -4.78 3.79 9.47
N GLN A 131 -5.08 5.06 9.74
CA GLN A 131 -4.52 6.19 9.01
C GLN A 131 -2.99 6.29 9.18
N LEU A 132 -2.47 6.10 10.39
CA LEU A 132 -1.02 6.07 10.62
C LEU A 132 -0.35 4.90 9.88
N THR A 133 -1.00 3.73 9.85
CA THR A 133 -0.49 2.57 9.10
C THR A 133 -0.46 2.86 7.60
N MET A 134 -1.52 3.45 7.05
CA MET A 134 -1.57 3.87 5.64
C MET A 134 -0.49 4.89 5.33
N ALA A 135 -0.33 5.93 6.15
CA ALA A 135 0.67 6.98 5.95
C ALA A 135 2.10 6.41 5.94
N ASN A 136 2.44 5.57 6.91
CA ASN A 136 3.77 4.94 6.97
C ASN A 136 4.02 4.02 5.77
N LEU A 137 3.07 3.17 5.40
CA LEU A 137 3.22 2.29 4.22
C LEU A 137 3.34 3.10 2.92
N GLN A 138 2.55 4.16 2.78
CA GLN A 138 2.52 4.96 1.56
C GLN A 138 3.80 5.79 1.37
N LEU A 139 4.40 6.25 2.46
CA LEU A 139 5.73 6.87 2.45
C LEU A 139 6.83 5.83 2.19
N LEU A 140 6.74 4.64 2.81
CA LEU A 140 7.67 3.54 2.58
C LEU A 140 7.70 3.11 1.11
N TYR A 141 6.54 3.11 0.44
CA TYR A 141 6.44 2.80 -0.98
C TYR A 141 7.06 3.84 -1.91
N ARG A 142 7.30 5.07 -1.44
CA ARG A 142 7.92 6.14 -2.23
C ARG A 142 9.43 6.14 -2.12
N ILE A 143 9.98 5.76 -0.97
CA ILE A 143 11.42 5.67 -0.75
C ILE A 143 12.04 4.33 -1.23
N LYS A 144 11.33 3.61 -2.12
CA LYS A 144 11.73 2.30 -2.62
C LYS A 144 13.14 2.34 -3.22
N GLY A 145 14.03 1.51 -2.68
CA GLY A 145 15.44 1.43 -3.09
C GLY A 145 16.41 1.83 -1.97
N GLU A 146 15.92 2.47 -0.91
CA GLU A 146 16.74 2.91 0.22
C GLU A 146 16.53 2.06 1.48
N PHE A 147 16.62 0.73 1.37
CA PHE A 147 16.37 -0.23 2.47
C PHE A 147 17.24 -0.02 3.74
N ASN A 148 18.29 0.80 3.63
CA ASN A 148 19.16 1.18 4.75
C ASN A 148 19.18 2.67 5.06
N SER A 149 18.35 3.48 4.40
CA SER A 149 18.23 4.88 4.81
C SER A 149 17.70 4.97 6.23
N SER A 150 18.11 6.01 6.94
CA SER A 150 17.53 6.33 8.24
C SER A 150 16.01 6.50 8.14
N ALA A 151 15.49 7.00 7.01
CA ALA A 151 14.05 7.13 6.77
C ALA A 151 13.35 5.77 6.78
N PHE A 152 13.90 4.78 6.06
CA PHE A 152 13.38 3.42 6.03
C PHE A 152 13.35 2.78 7.42
N GLN A 153 14.42 2.92 8.20
CA GLN A 153 14.49 2.38 9.56
C GLN A 153 13.45 3.02 10.49
N ILE A 154 13.24 4.33 10.40
CA ILE A 154 12.19 5.02 11.17
C ILE A 154 10.79 4.53 10.78
N LEU A 155 10.52 4.37 9.48
CA LEU A 155 9.22 3.87 9.01
C LEU A 155 8.96 2.45 9.47
N LEU A 156 9.96 1.57 9.42
CA LEU A 156 9.83 0.22 9.93
C LEU A 156 9.61 0.18 11.44
N GLU A 157 10.30 1.02 12.21
CA GLU A 157 10.05 1.12 13.65
C GLU A 157 8.62 1.63 13.93
N ASN A 158 8.15 2.65 13.21
CA ASN A 158 6.77 3.13 13.33
C ASN A 158 5.77 2.00 13.06
N LEU A 159 5.93 1.27 11.95
CA LEU A 159 5.08 0.13 11.59
C LEU A 159 5.15 -0.99 12.64
N ARG A 160 6.34 -1.25 13.21
CA ARG A 160 6.53 -2.21 14.30
C ARG A 160 5.76 -1.78 15.54
N GLN A 161 5.83 -0.52 15.95
CA GLN A 161 5.09 -0.01 17.11
C GLN A 161 3.58 -0.06 16.89
N LEU A 162 3.11 0.33 15.70
CA LEU A 162 1.69 0.23 15.34
C LEU A 162 1.21 -1.23 15.40
N SER A 163 1.99 -2.18 14.87
CA SER A 163 1.62 -3.60 14.86
C SER A 163 1.50 -4.23 16.26
N LYS A 164 2.15 -3.63 17.27
CA LYS A 164 2.10 -4.07 18.67
C LYS A 164 0.88 -3.52 19.43
N GLN A 165 0.15 -2.56 18.90
CA GLN A 165 -1.01 -1.99 19.60
C GLN A 165 -2.16 -3.00 19.65
N THR A 166 -2.83 -3.10 20.81
CA THR A 166 -3.90 -4.10 21.05
C THR A 166 -5.01 -4.10 20.00
N LYS A 167 -5.35 -2.93 19.47
CA LYS A 167 -6.43 -2.75 18.51
C LYS A 167 -6.01 -2.95 17.05
N PHE A 168 -4.72 -3.17 16.76
CA PHE A 168 -4.21 -3.27 15.39
C PHE A 168 -4.92 -4.34 14.57
N ASN A 169 -5.11 -5.54 15.14
CA ASN A 169 -5.79 -6.63 14.44
C ASN A 169 -7.30 -6.42 14.26
N GLN A 170 -7.90 -5.49 15.01
CA GLN A 170 -9.33 -5.20 14.99
C GLN A 170 -9.66 -4.03 14.06
N GLU A 171 -8.87 -2.95 14.12
CA GLU A 171 -9.15 -1.69 13.41
C GLU A 171 -8.47 -1.60 12.04
N VAL A 172 -7.35 -2.31 11.82
CA VAL A 172 -6.59 -2.24 10.57
C VAL A 172 -7.02 -3.34 9.60
N GLU A 173 -7.43 -2.93 8.39
CA GLU A 173 -7.81 -3.83 7.32
C GLU A 173 -6.74 -4.89 7.03
N GLN A 174 -7.17 -6.10 6.70
CA GLN A 174 -6.28 -7.25 6.48
C GLN A 174 -5.19 -6.98 5.44
N THR A 175 -5.52 -6.29 4.34
CA THR A 175 -4.57 -5.97 3.27
C THR A 175 -3.43 -5.05 3.73
N LEU A 176 -3.74 -4.09 4.62
CA LEU A 176 -2.74 -3.23 5.25
C LEU A 176 -1.89 -4.04 6.24
N ARG A 177 -2.51 -4.87 7.07
CA ARG A 177 -1.79 -5.75 8.02
C ARG A 177 -0.80 -6.67 7.30
N PHE A 178 -1.21 -7.27 6.18
CA PHE A 178 -0.33 -8.08 5.33
C PHE A 178 0.85 -7.30 4.75
N SER A 179 0.61 -6.06 4.35
CA SER A 179 1.68 -5.16 3.90
C SER A 179 2.68 -4.88 5.03
N VAL A 180 2.20 -4.59 6.24
CA VAL A 180 3.04 -4.38 7.44
C VAL A 180 3.87 -5.62 7.76
N LEU A 181 3.24 -6.80 7.85
CA LEU A 181 3.93 -8.05 8.15
C LEU A 181 5.05 -8.33 7.16
N SER A 182 4.80 -8.11 5.86
CA SER A 182 5.80 -8.32 4.82
C SER A 182 6.98 -7.35 4.95
N CYS A 183 6.73 -6.08 5.28
CA CYS A 183 7.80 -5.10 5.51
C CYS A 183 8.70 -5.51 6.69
N LEU A 184 8.09 -5.91 7.81
CA LEU A 184 8.81 -6.31 9.02
C LEU A 184 9.59 -7.62 8.82
N ALA A 185 9.06 -8.53 8.00
CA ALA A 185 9.77 -9.76 7.63
C ALA A 185 11.02 -9.46 6.80
N LEU A 186 10.93 -8.54 5.82
CA LEU A 186 12.08 -8.19 4.98
C LEU A 186 13.26 -7.62 5.76
N GLU A 187 13.01 -6.95 6.88
CA GLU A 187 14.07 -6.38 7.71
C GLU A 187 14.83 -7.45 8.51
N THR A 188 14.12 -8.35 9.18
CA THR A 188 14.72 -9.18 10.26
C THR A 188 14.53 -10.68 10.09
N ALA A 189 13.72 -11.13 9.14
CA ALA A 189 13.46 -12.56 9.00
C ALA A 189 14.68 -13.28 8.44
N GLN A 190 15.01 -14.41 9.07
CA GLN A 190 15.91 -15.44 8.52
C GLN A 190 15.13 -16.56 7.84
N LYS A 191 13.87 -16.74 8.24
CA LYS A 191 12.94 -17.74 7.73
C LYS A 191 11.56 -17.11 7.56
N VAL A 192 10.89 -17.44 6.47
CA VAL A 192 9.56 -16.92 6.16
C VAL A 192 8.64 -18.00 5.60
N TYR A 193 7.34 -17.83 5.84
CA TYR A 193 6.31 -18.39 4.99
C TYR A 193 5.96 -17.38 3.89
N LEU A 194 5.61 -17.91 2.72
CA LEU A 194 4.98 -17.13 1.66
C LEU A 194 3.55 -17.60 1.50
N HIS A 195 2.60 -16.67 1.49
CA HIS A 195 1.22 -16.96 1.10
C HIS A 195 0.72 -15.89 0.14
N ASN A 196 -0.23 -16.24 -0.74
CA ASN A 196 -0.82 -15.25 -1.63
C ASN A 196 -1.82 -14.34 -0.89
N THR A 197 -2.38 -13.35 -1.58
CA THR A 197 -3.40 -12.44 -1.03
C THR A 197 -4.72 -13.13 -0.67
N ASN A 198 -4.98 -14.32 -1.23
CA ASN A 198 -6.11 -15.18 -0.86
C ASN A 198 -5.77 -16.10 0.33
N ASN A 199 -4.64 -15.86 0.99
CA ASN A 199 -4.17 -16.58 2.17
C ASN A 199 -3.83 -18.06 1.93
N HIS A 200 -3.58 -18.46 0.68
CA HIS A 200 -3.07 -19.80 0.37
C HIS A 200 -1.54 -19.82 0.46
N TYR A 201 -1.00 -20.77 1.22
CA TYR A 201 0.43 -20.91 1.38
C TYR A 201 1.08 -21.44 0.10
N ILE A 202 2.20 -20.82 -0.25
CA ILE A 202 3.13 -21.35 -1.23
C ILE A 202 3.93 -22.46 -0.56
N ASN A 203 4.00 -23.61 -1.22
CA ASN A 203 4.53 -24.86 -0.69
C ASN A 203 5.49 -25.53 -1.68
N GLU A 204 6.34 -26.43 -1.19
CA GLU A 204 6.99 -27.42 -2.04
C GLU A 204 5.95 -28.44 -2.55
N CYS A 205 5.98 -28.79 -3.84
CA CYS A 205 5.27 -29.97 -4.32
C CYS A 205 6.07 -31.21 -3.90
N SER A 206 5.47 -32.26 -3.31
CA SER A 206 6.20 -33.49 -2.97
C SER A 206 6.65 -34.28 -4.20
N ASP A 207 5.85 -34.22 -5.26
CA ASP A 207 5.98 -35.11 -6.42
C ASP A 207 6.75 -34.47 -7.58
N SER A 208 7.20 -33.22 -7.40
CA SER A 208 8.00 -32.50 -8.40
C SER A 208 8.92 -31.47 -7.74
N ASN A 209 10.01 -31.08 -8.40
CA ASN A 209 10.88 -30.01 -7.92
C ASN A 209 10.27 -28.60 -8.09
N GLN A 210 8.95 -28.47 -8.25
CA GLN A 210 8.24 -27.20 -8.46
C GLN A 210 7.63 -26.66 -7.16
N MET A 211 7.23 -25.39 -7.20
CA MET A 211 6.35 -24.82 -6.17
C MET A 211 4.89 -25.24 -6.42
N CYS A 212 4.13 -25.36 -5.34
CA CYS A 212 2.69 -25.60 -5.32
C CYS A 212 2.00 -24.52 -4.48
N THR A 213 0.71 -24.28 -4.73
CA THR A 213 -0.13 -23.47 -3.85
C THR A 213 -1.09 -24.42 -3.13
N ARG A 214 -1.16 -24.36 -1.79
CA ARG A 214 -2.07 -25.20 -0.99
C ARG A 214 -2.99 -24.36 -0.11
N ASN A 215 -4.11 -24.96 0.26
CA ASN A 215 -5.12 -24.34 1.10
C ASN A 215 -4.61 -24.08 2.54
N LEU A 216 -5.36 -23.22 3.23
CA LEU A 216 -5.09 -22.64 4.55
C LEU A 216 -4.70 -23.63 5.66
N ASP A 217 -5.22 -24.85 5.62
CA ASP A 217 -5.03 -25.83 6.70
C ASP A 217 -3.66 -26.52 6.66
N SER A 218 -2.83 -26.24 5.65
CA SER A 218 -1.48 -26.78 5.53
C SER A 218 -0.44 -25.82 6.10
N GLN A 219 0.52 -26.35 6.88
CA GLN A 219 1.73 -25.59 7.22
C GLN A 219 2.43 -25.20 5.91
N GLY A 220 2.72 -23.91 5.73
CA GLY A 220 3.38 -23.41 4.53
C GLY A 220 4.83 -23.89 4.40
N ALA A 221 5.44 -23.68 3.23
CA ALA A 221 6.86 -23.92 3.04
C ALA A 221 7.69 -22.93 3.84
N ILE A 222 8.65 -23.44 4.61
CA ILE A 222 9.64 -22.61 5.28
C ILE A 222 10.72 -22.24 4.26
N PHE A 223 10.84 -20.96 3.91
CA PHE A 223 11.95 -20.47 3.12
C PHE A 223 12.99 -19.80 4.00
N ARG A 224 14.23 -20.28 3.99
CA ARG A 224 15.38 -19.54 4.53
C ARG A 224 15.74 -18.41 3.58
N LEU A 225 15.91 -17.21 4.12
CA LEU A 225 16.30 -16.03 3.36
C LEU A 225 17.81 -15.86 3.41
N VAL A 226 18.44 -15.82 2.22
CA VAL A 226 19.84 -15.41 2.08
C VAL A 226 19.86 -14.02 1.45
N ARG A 227 20.39 -13.03 2.15
CA ARG A 227 20.48 -11.64 1.67
C ARG A 227 21.66 -11.47 0.72
N ASN A 228 21.48 -10.66 -0.31
CA ASN A 228 22.59 -10.26 -1.18
C ASN A 228 23.36 -9.11 -0.51
N ALA A 229 24.65 -9.31 -0.24
CA ALA A 229 25.50 -8.31 0.39
C ALA A 229 25.76 -7.09 -0.53
N SER A 230 25.59 -7.25 -1.84
CA SER A 230 25.81 -6.18 -2.83
C SER A 230 24.53 -5.45 -3.23
N ASP A 231 23.36 -6.03 -2.99
CA ASP A 231 22.05 -5.41 -3.24
C ASP A 231 21.05 -5.93 -2.21
N GLU A 232 20.82 -5.17 -1.16
CA GLU A 232 20.00 -5.62 -0.04
C GLU A 232 18.50 -5.73 -0.36
N THR A 233 18.09 -5.28 -1.54
CA THR A 233 16.73 -5.53 -2.07
C THR A 233 16.57 -6.94 -2.60
N GLN A 234 17.67 -7.70 -2.70
CA GLN A 234 17.71 -9.03 -3.28
C GLN A 234 17.90 -10.13 -2.24
N PHE A 235 17.10 -11.17 -2.40
CA PHE A 235 17.05 -12.34 -1.53
C PHE A 235 17.12 -13.59 -2.38
N ALA A 236 17.85 -14.60 -1.91
CA ALA A 236 17.70 -15.96 -2.40
C ALA A 236 16.86 -16.76 -1.40
N PHE A 237 15.87 -17.48 -1.91
CA PHE A 237 14.97 -18.32 -1.12
C PHE A 237 15.49 -19.75 -1.14
N GLN A 238 15.78 -20.30 0.03
CA GLN A 238 16.29 -21.66 0.19
C GLN A 238 15.26 -22.52 0.92
N SER A 239 14.90 -23.67 0.34
CA SER A 239 13.96 -24.61 0.94
C SER A 239 14.71 -25.70 1.73
N PRO A 240 14.46 -25.84 3.05
CA PRO A 240 14.97 -26.96 3.84
C PRO A 240 14.38 -28.31 3.42
N TYR A 241 13.15 -28.34 2.89
CA TYR A 241 12.48 -29.56 2.44
C TYR A 241 13.27 -30.25 1.32
N TRP A 242 13.78 -29.47 0.39
CA TRP A 242 14.57 -29.97 -0.74
C TRP A 242 16.08 -29.97 -0.49
N ASP A 243 16.54 -30.40 0.68
CA ASP A 243 17.99 -30.45 1.02
C ASP A 243 18.69 -29.09 0.81
N ASN A 244 18.07 -28.01 1.29
CA ASN A 244 18.61 -26.64 1.21
C ASN A 244 18.85 -26.15 -0.24
N ARG A 245 18.01 -26.58 -1.18
CA ARG A 245 18.03 -26.08 -2.57
C ARG A 245 17.47 -24.67 -2.68
N TYR A 246 18.01 -23.90 -3.61
CA TYR A 246 17.55 -22.56 -3.92
C TYR A 246 16.40 -22.57 -4.92
N LEU A 247 15.48 -21.64 -4.72
CA LEU A 247 14.43 -21.36 -5.69
C LEU A 247 15.03 -20.60 -6.89
N VAL A 248 14.84 -21.15 -8.08
CA VAL A 248 15.31 -20.59 -9.35
C VAL A 248 14.21 -20.61 -10.40
N ILE A 249 14.38 -19.81 -11.45
CA ILE A 249 13.52 -19.86 -12.63
C ILE A 249 13.82 -21.15 -13.40
N ASP A 250 12.78 -21.87 -13.81
CA ASP A 250 12.92 -22.97 -14.75
C ASP A 250 13.12 -22.42 -16.18
N SER A 251 14.38 -22.33 -16.60
CA SER A 251 14.75 -21.84 -17.93
C SER A 251 14.36 -22.77 -19.08
N SER A 252 13.97 -24.02 -18.78
CA SER A 252 13.53 -24.97 -19.82
C SER A 252 12.12 -24.67 -20.34
N ILE A 253 11.36 -23.85 -19.61
CA ILE A 253 9.98 -23.51 -19.95
C ILE A 253 9.91 -22.03 -20.30
N SER A 254 10.06 -21.73 -21.59
CA SER A 254 9.83 -20.37 -22.12
C SER A 254 8.33 -20.10 -22.14
N ILE A 255 7.85 -19.30 -21.19
CA ILE A 255 6.49 -18.78 -21.20
C ILE A 255 6.57 -17.34 -21.66
N GLN A 256 5.72 -16.95 -22.62
CA GLN A 256 5.54 -15.54 -23.03
C GLN A 256 4.88 -14.66 -21.94
N SER A 257 4.88 -15.10 -20.68
CA SER A 257 4.26 -14.40 -19.55
C SER A 257 5.33 -13.87 -18.59
N LYS A 258 4.95 -12.85 -17.81
CA LYS A 258 5.78 -12.37 -16.69
C LYS A 258 5.85 -13.37 -15.53
N ALA A 259 4.98 -14.39 -15.53
CA ALA A 259 4.89 -15.40 -14.49
C ALA A 259 5.80 -16.60 -14.81
N THR A 260 6.71 -16.94 -13.91
CA THR A 260 7.62 -18.08 -14.13
C THR A 260 7.29 -19.29 -13.28
N ILE A 261 7.60 -20.47 -13.85
CA ILE A 261 7.71 -21.70 -13.07
C ILE A 261 9.01 -21.61 -12.29
N ASN A 262 8.90 -21.87 -11.00
CA ASN A 262 10.03 -21.84 -10.11
C ASN A 262 10.31 -23.26 -9.64
N VAL A 263 11.58 -23.66 -9.76
CA VAL A 263 12.07 -24.98 -9.40
C VAL A 263 13.18 -24.88 -8.37
N TYR A 264 13.45 -25.99 -7.68
CA TYR A 264 14.50 -26.07 -6.67
C TYR A 264 15.82 -26.61 -7.24
N SER A 265 16.87 -25.78 -7.21
CA SER A 265 18.21 -26.13 -7.70
C SER A 265 19.24 -26.22 -6.57
N LYS A 266 20.11 -27.23 -6.64
CA LYS A 266 21.25 -27.38 -5.72
C LYS A 266 22.47 -26.54 -6.13
N TYR A 267 22.60 -26.26 -7.43
CA TYR A 267 23.80 -25.69 -8.01
C TYR A 267 23.65 -24.21 -8.35
N ASN A 268 22.43 -23.79 -8.69
CA ASN A 268 22.16 -22.42 -9.10
C ASN A 268 21.50 -21.66 -7.96
N LYS A 269 21.97 -20.43 -7.72
CA LYS A 269 21.37 -19.48 -6.80
C LYS A 269 20.84 -18.31 -7.61
N TYR A 270 19.53 -18.05 -7.52
CA TYR A 270 18.92 -16.89 -8.14
C TYR A 270 18.66 -15.84 -7.07
N TRP A 271 18.96 -14.60 -7.44
CA TRP A 271 18.66 -13.43 -6.64
C TRP A 271 17.31 -12.89 -7.06
N TRP A 272 16.42 -12.76 -6.10
CA TRP A 272 15.06 -12.26 -6.30
C TRP A 272 14.94 -10.89 -5.66
N ARG A 273 14.55 -9.89 -6.44
CA ARG A 273 14.24 -8.56 -5.93
C ARG A 273 12.86 -8.56 -5.30
N VAL A 274 12.77 -8.25 -4.02
CA VAL A 274 11.49 -8.14 -3.31
C VAL A 274 11.07 -6.69 -3.24
N VAL A 275 9.90 -6.38 -3.78
CA VAL A 275 9.35 -5.03 -3.83
C VAL A 275 8.06 -5.00 -3.04
N THR A 276 7.99 -4.11 -2.05
CA THR A 276 6.75 -3.92 -1.30
C THR A 276 5.67 -3.27 -2.18
N VAL A 277 4.50 -3.88 -2.21
CA VAL A 277 3.33 -3.43 -2.99
C VAL A 277 2.09 -3.44 -2.11
N LYS A 278 0.98 -2.91 -2.62
CA LYS A 278 -0.29 -2.97 -1.91
C LYS A 278 -0.67 -4.44 -1.66
N GLY A 279 -0.92 -4.77 -0.39
CA GLY A 279 -1.31 -6.12 0.04
C GLY A 279 -0.16 -7.05 0.41
N GLY A 280 1.10 -6.62 0.30
CA GLY A 280 2.26 -7.46 0.64
C GLY A 280 3.51 -7.09 -0.17
N VAL A 281 4.09 -8.08 -0.84
CA VAL A 281 5.31 -7.98 -1.64
C VAL A 281 5.14 -8.68 -2.98
N ALA A 282 5.75 -8.11 -4.01
CA ALA A 282 5.97 -8.77 -5.28
C ALA A 282 7.44 -9.22 -5.35
N ILE A 283 7.68 -10.43 -5.86
CA ILE A 283 9.02 -11.03 -5.89
C ILE A 283 9.43 -11.23 -7.34
N TYR A 284 10.35 -10.40 -7.83
CA TYR A 284 10.81 -10.37 -9.21
C TYR A 284 12.19 -10.99 -9.37
N ASP A 285 12.53 -11.42 -10.59
CA ASP A 285 13.91 -11.69 -10.95
C ASP A 285 14.78 -10.45 -10.66
N GLY A 286 15.81 -10.63 -9.84
CA GLY A 286 16.70 -9.54 -9.44
C GLY A 286 17.52 -8.97 -10.59
N ALA A 287 17.81 -9.76 -11.63
CA ALA A 287 18.62 -9.32 -12.76
C ALA A 287 17.81 -8.45 -13.75
N THR A 288 16.63 -8.92 -14.14
CA THR A 288 15.87 -8.30 -15.26
C THR A 288 14.59 -7.61 -14.80
N SER A 289 14.06 -7.97 -13.64
CA SER A 289 12.68 -7.66 -13.20
C SER A 289 11.59 -8.06 -14.22
N SER A 290 11.92 -8.88 -15.23
CA SER A 290 10.97 -9.26 -16.29
C SER A 290 10.05 -10.41 -15.88
N SER A 291 10.49 -11.19 -14.90
CA SER A 291 9.84 -12.40 -14.41
C SER A 291 9.54 -12.29 -12.92
N MET A 292 8.50 -12.98 -12.45
CA MET A 292 8.10 -12.96 -11.04
C MET A 292 7.62 -14.31 -10.51
N ILE A 293 7.73 -14.48 -9.19
CA ILE A 293 7.19 -15.65 -8.49
C ILE A 293 5.67 -15.54 -8.43
N CYS A 294 4.96 -16.55 -8.93
CA CYS A 294 3.49 -16.54 -9.02
C CYS A 294 2.80 -17.62 -8.19
N GLY A 295 3.55 -18.40 -7.40
CA GLY A 295 2.98 -19.47 -6.58
C GLY A 295 2.45 -20.62 -7.43
N GLY A 296 3.35 -21.50 -7.88
CA GLY A 296 3.16 -22.89 -8.30
C GLY A 296 2.05 -23.30 -9.27
N ASP A 297 0.79 -22.97 -8.96
CA ASP A 297 -0.38 -23.38 -9.72
C ASP A 297 -0.62 -22.48 -10.94
N ARG A 298 -0.48 -23.07 -12.14
CA ARG A 298 -0.66 -22.36 -13.41
C ARG A 298 -2.06 -21.81 -13.62
N ALA A 299 -3.07 -22.46 -13.02
CA ALA A 299 -4.46 -22.01 -13.15
C ALA A 299 -4.70 -20.64 -12.48
N GLN A 300 -3.80 -20.23 -11.57
CA GLN A 300 -3.87 -18.96 -10.86
C GLN A 300 -3.07 -17.84 -11.55
N TRP A 301 -2.42 -18.12 -12.69
CA TRP A 301 -1.61 -17.14 -13.42
C TRP A 301 -2.48 -16.31 -14.36
N ALA A 302 -2.96 -15.16 -13.90
CA ALA A 302 -3.43 -14.14 -14.82
C ALA A 302 -2.21 -13.50 -15.50
N MET A 303 -2.12 -13.60 -16.82
CA MET A 303 -0.90 -13.32 -17.60
C MET A 303 -0.34 -11.88 -17.46
N ASN A 304 -1.14 -10.94 -16.92
CA ASN A 304 -0.80 -9.53 -16.76
C ASN A 304 -0.94 -8.99 -15.33
N THR A 305 -1.14 -9.85 -14.32
CA THR A 305 -1.29 -9.41 -12.94
C THR A 305 0.03 -9.43 -12.17
N ILE A 306 0.26 -8.40 -11.36
CA ILE A 306 1.29 -8.44 -10.33
C ILE A 306 0.83 -9.44 -9.27
N HIS A 307 1.55 -10.54 -9.13
CA HIS A 307 1.32 -11.51 -8.06
C HIS A 307 1.89 -10.99 -6.74
N THR A 308 0.99 -10.67 -5.82
CA THR A 308 1.32 -10.23 -4.47
C THR A 308 1.32 -11.42 -3.51
N HIS A 309 2.40 -11.52 -2.75
CA HIS A 309 2.58 -12.46 -1.66
C HIS A 309 2.67 -11.71 -0.34
N VAL A 310 2.34 -12.37 0.74
CA VAL A 310 2.61 -11.92 2.09
C VAL A 310 3.78 -12.72 2.59
N MET A 311 4.79 -12.01 3.06
CA MET A 311 5.96 -12.61 3.67
C MET A 311 5.79 -12.58 5.18
N GLN A 312 5.61 -13.75 5.78
CA GLN A 312 5.40 -13.88 7.22
C GLN A 312 6.65 -14.43 7.88
N LYS A 313 7.24 -13.66 8.81
CA LYS A 313 8.36 -14.11 9.61
C LYS A 313 7.97 -15.30 10.49
N ILE A 314 8.89 -16.27 10.58
CA ILE A 314 8.85 -17.43 11.48
C ILE A 314 9.71 -17.14 12.71
#